data_AF-A0A920FIC3-F1
#
_entry.id   AF-A0A920FIC3-F1
#
_cell.length_a   1.000
_cell.length_b   1.000
_cell.length_c   1.000
_cell.angle_alpha   90.00
_cell.angle_beta   90.00
_cell.angle_gamma   90.00
#
_symmetry.space_group_name_H-M   'P 1'
#
loop_
_entity.id
_entity.type
_entity.pdbx_description
1 polymer ?
#
loop_
_entity_poly.entity_id
_entity_poly.type
_entity_poly.pdbx_seq_one_letter_code
_entity_poly.pdbx_strand_id
1 'polypeptide(L)'
;MTKNLLQLILCLTLITSYSCSKSQTMQCTEDNYIKSNFFNDNNKMTNKQRNIISVFTKDDWNKKYQNTNFSYQEIFTDFFYCNICCNSSSNKIISYSGKEYLFDNSLSISTFSEELINLIGSMSIGSKENEKLRDTLGMGK
;
A
#
# COMPACT_ATOMS: atom_id res chain seq x y z
N MET A 1 36.52 -39.94 30.78
CA MET A 1 36.50 -39.39 29.42
C MET A 1 35.08 -38.92 29.06
N THR A 2 34.49 -38.02 29.85
CA THR A 2 33.04 -37.67 29.72
C THR A 2 32.70 -36.23 30.12
N LYS A 3 33.68 -35.35 30.35
CA LYS A 3 33.41 -33.94 30.71
C LYS A 3 33.47 -32.95 29.53
N ASN A 4 34.07 -33.33 28.40
CA ASN A 4 34.23 -32.44 27.24
C ASN A 4 33.10 -32.54 26.21
N LEU A 5 32.19 -33.52 26.31
CA LEU A 5 31.09 -33.66 25.36
C LEU A 5 29.87 -32.80 25.75
N LEU A 6 29.67 -32.53 27.04
CA LEU A 6 28.51 -31.78 27.54
C LEU A 6 28.67 -30.25 27.34
N GLN A 7 29.91 -29.73 27.30
CA GLN A 7 30.18 -28.33 26.99
C GLN A 7 30.03 -27.98 25.51
N LEU A 8 30.16 -28.96 24.60
CA LEU A 8 29.98 -28.73 23.16
C LEU A 8 28.50 -28.60 22.77
N ILE A 9 27.59 -29.25 23.52
CA ILE A 9 26.15 -29.26 23.22
C ILE A 9 25.47 -27.96 23.68
N LEU A 10 26.04 -27.25 24.67
CA LEU A 10 25.47 -25.99 25.17
C LEU A 10 25.75 -24.76 24.30
N CYS A 11 26.64 -24.84 23.30
CA CYS A 11 26.95 -23.72 22.40
C CYS A 11 26.10 -23.67 21.13
N LEU A 12 25.28 -24.69 20.84
CA LEU A 12 24.55 -24.81 19.56
C LEU A 12 23.14 -24.22 19.56
N THR A 13 22.63 -23.70 20.68
CA THR A 13 21.24 -23.22 20.78
C THR A 13 21.08 -21.69 20.85
N LEU A 14 22.16 -20.92 20.63
CA LEU A 14 22.12 -19.44 20.73
C LEU A 14 22.18 -18.70 19.39
N ILE A 15 21.96 -19.39 18.27
CA ILE A 15 21.85 -18.74 16.96
C ILE A 15 20.39 -18.73 16.49
N THR A 16 19.48 -18.25 17.34
CA THR A 16 18.30 -17.54 16.84
C THR A 16 18.74 -16.13 16.50
N SER A 17 19.52 -16.01 15.42
CA SER A 17 19.68 -14.73 14.75
C SER A 17 18.28 -14.32 14.31
N TYR A 18 17.70 -13.41 15.08
CA TYR A 18 16.64 -12.52 14.66
C TYR A 18 17.05 -11.98 13.29
N SER A 19 16.62 -12.65 12.22
CA SER A 19 16.46 -12.00 10.92
C SER A 19 15.31 -11.01 11.09
N CYS A 20 15.61 -9.91 11.79
CA CYS A 20 15.01 -8.65 11.47
C CYS A 20 15.56 -8.32 10.09
N SER A 21 14.91 -8.88 9.08
CA SER A 21 15.02 -8.35 7.72
C SER A 21 14.65 -6.89 7.89
N LYS A 22 15.65 -6.00 7.90
CA LYS A 22 15.40 -4.61 7.61
C LYS A 22 14.81 -4.64 6.21
N SER A 23 13.48 -4.73 6.14
CA SER A 23 12.74 -4.32 4.97
C SER A 23 13.36 -3.00 4.61
N GLN A 24 14.02 -2.92 3.46
CA GLN A 24 14.56 -1.67 2.98
C GLN A 24 13.36 -0.75 2.93
N THR A 25 13.22 0.10 3.94
CA THR A 25 12.23 1.16 3.96
C THR A 25 12.70 2.08 2.85
N MET A 26 12.21 1.83 1.64
CA MET A 26 12.33 2.75 0.54
C MET A 26 11.64 4.01 1.05
N GLN A 27 12.43 4.95 1.56
CA GLN A 27 11.95 6.26 1.93
C GLN A 27 11.57 6.90 0.62
N CYS A 28 10.26 7.08 0.40
CA CYS A 28 9.81 7.83 -0.75
C CYS A 28 10.46 9.22 -0.69
N THR A 29 11.23 9.57 -1.72
CA THR A 29 11.74 10.93 -1.82
C THR A 29 10.57 11.87 -2.14
N GLU A 30 10.67 13.13 -1.72
CA GLU A 30 9.63 14.12 -1.99
C GLU A 30 9.32 14.22 -3.50
N ASP A 31 10.35 14.10 -4.34
CA ASP A 31 10.22 14.13 -5.80
C ASP A 31 9.37 13.00 -6.38
N ASN A 32 9.31 11.84 -5.71
CA ASN A 32 8.54 10.66 -6.15
C ASN A 32 7.24 10.48 -5.36
N TYR A 33 6.91 11.44 -4.51
CA TYR A 33 5.72 11.38 -3.67
C TYR A 33 4.59 12.23 -4.23
N ILE A 34 3.38 11.68 -4.19
CA ILE A 34 2.13 12.41 -4.42
C ILE A 34 1.34 12.35 -3.11
N LYS A 35 1.06 13.53 -2.55
CA LYS A 35 0.36 13.65 -1.28
C LYS A 35 -1.12 13.90 -1.52
N SER A 36 -1.98 13.18 -0.81
CA SER A 36 -3.39 13.55 -0.74
C SER A 36 -3.56 14.77 0.18
N ASN A 37 -4.38 15.72 -0.27
CA ASN A 37 -4.79 16.88 0.53
C ASN A 37 -5.92 16.54 1.51
N PHE A 38 -6.47 15.32 1.44
CA PHE A 38 -7.64 14.90 2.21
C PHE A 38 -7.25 13.88 3.28
N PHE A 39 -7.89 13.97 4.45
CA PHE A 39 -7.68 13.09 5.59
C PHE A 39 -9.01 12.50 6.07
N ASN A 40 -9.00 11.23 6.48
CA ASN A 40 -10.16 10.60 7.11
C ASN A 40 -10.00 10.61 8.64
N ASP A 41 -10.13 11.79 9.24
CA ASP A 41 -9.91 12.00 10.67
C ASP A 41 -10.87 11.21 11.57
N ASN A 42 -12.04 10.85 11.03
CA ASN A 42 -13.09 10.15 11.75
C ASN A 42 -12.99 8.61 11.68
N ASN A 43 -11.98 8.05 11.02
CA ASN A 43 -11.88 6.60 10.83
C ASN A 43 -11.55 5.79 12.11
N LYS A 44 -11.05 6.44 13.17
CA LYS A 44 -10.60 5.81 14.45
C LYS A 44 -9.54 4.70 14.28
N MET A 45 -8.86 4.65 13.14
CA MET A 45 -7.81 3.67 12.84
C MET A 45 -6.42 4.27 13.10
N THR A 46 -5.39 3.43 12.96
CA THR A 46 -3.97 3.79 13.11
C THR A 46 -3.57 5.00 12.26
N ASN A 47 -3.95 5.01 10.98
CA ASN A 47 -3.59 6.03 10.01
C ASN A 47 -4.82 6.84 9.58
N LYS A 48 -4.62 8.14 9.31
CA LYS A 48 -5.67 9.03 8.74
C LYS A 48 -5.73 9.01 7.21
N GLN A 49 -4.69 8.47 6.58
CA GLN A 49 -4.54 8.29 5.14
C GLN A 49 -4.00 6.87 4.89
N ARG A 50 -4.17 6.36 3.68
CA ARG A 50 -3.48 5.15 3.22
C ARG A 50 -2.22 5.54 2.47
N ASN A 51 -1.28 4.61 2.32
CA ASN A 51 -0.10 4.83 1.50
C ASN A 51 -0.02 3.74 0.44
N ILE A 52 -0.10 4.13 -0.83
CA ILE A 52 0.20 3.29 -1.97
C ILE A 52 1.70 3.43 -2.23
N ILE A 53 2.38 2.31 -2.39
CA ILE A 53 3.77 2.23 -2.83
C ILE A 53 3.73 1.47 -4.15
N SER A 54 4.33 2.02 -5.20
CA SER A 54 4.16 1.45 -6.52
C SER A 54 5.37 1.64 -7.42
N VAL A 55 5.56 0.68 -8.33
CA VAL A 55 6.57 0.70 -9.39
C VAL A 55 6.29 1.77 -10.45
N PHE A 56 5.06 2.30 -10.52
CA PHE A 56 4.65 3.25 -11.54
C PHE A 56 5.20 4.67 -11.32
N THR A 57 5.40 5.39 -12.41
CA THR A 57 5.86 6.79 -12.42
C THR A 57 4.71 7.75 -12.11
N LYS A 58 5.02 9.01 -11.81
CA LYS A 58 4.00 10.07 -11.68
C LYS A 58 3.18 10.23 -12.96
N ASP A 59 3.81 10.11 -14.12
CA ASP A 59 3.12 10.22 -15.42
C ASP A 59 2.11 9.08 -15.63
N ASP A 60 2.42 7.88 -15.14
CA ASP A 60 1.46 6.78 -15.14
C ASP A 60 0.23 7.13 -14.27
N TRP A 61 0.46 7.62 -13.05
CA TRP A 61 -0.62 8.04 -12.15
C TRP A 61 -1.46 9.20 -12.70
N ASN A 62 -0.88 10.07 -13.53
CA ASN A 62 -1.58 11.16 -14.20
C ASN A 62 -2.40 10.71 -15.43
N LYS A 63 -2.28 9.45 -15.89
CA LYS A 63 -3.14 8.93 -16.96
C LYS A 63 -4.60 8.89 -16.50
N LYS A 64 -5.52 9.07 -17.45
CA LYS A 64 -6.96 8.97 -17.19
C LYS A 64 -7.35 7.58 -16.73
N TYR A 65 -8.18 7.53 -15.70
CA TYR A 65 -8.84 6.33 -15.23
C TYR A 65 -10.01 6.00 -16.17
N GLN A 66 -9.88 4.91 -16.93
CA GLN A 66 -10.88 4.44 -17.88
C GLN A 66 -11.34 5.58 -18.82
N ASN A 67 -12.65 5.70 -19.08
CA ASN A 67 -13.24 6.76 -19.90
C ASN A 67 -13.74 7.95 -19.05
N THR A 68 -13.18 8.14 -17.85
CA THR A 68 -13.58 9.21 -16.94
C THR A 68 -12.74 10.48 -17.16
N ASN A 69 -13.13 11.58 -16.51
CA ASN A 69 -12.32 12.80 -16.48
C ASN A 69 -11.29 12.82 -15.34
N PHE A 70 -11.23 11.78 -14.52
CA PHE A 70 -10.28 11.65 -13.42
C PHE A 70 -9.04 10.88 -13.87
N SER A 71 -7.89 11.26 -13.35
CA SER A 71 -6.65 10.48 -13.39
C SER A 71 -6.67 9.36 -12.35
N TYR A 72 -5.82 8.34 -12.52
CA TYR A 72 -5.61 7.33 -11.47
C TYR A 72 -5.21 7.99 -10.15
N GLN A 73 -4.37 9.02 -10.20
CA GLN A 73 -3.98 9.82 -9.05
C GLN A 73 -5.21 10.34 -8.29
N GLU A 74 -6.09 11.09 -8.97
CA GLU A 74 -7.27 11.71 -8.34
C GLU A 74 -8.20 10.66 -7.73
N ILE A 75 -8.39 9.52 -8.38
CA ILE A 75 -9.17 8.40 -7.83
C ILE A 75 -8.65 8.03 -6.44
N PHE A 76 -7.34 7.87 -6.26
CA PHE A 76 -6.78 7.43 -5.00
C PHE A 76 -6.55 8.55 -3.98
N THR A 77 -6.11 9.74 -4.42
CA THR A 77 -5.85 10.85 -3.50
C THR A 77 -7.14 11.45 -2.95
N ASP A 78 -8.18 11.57 -3.79
CA ASP A 78 -9.35 12.40 -3.46
C ASP A 78 -10.50 11.56 -2.92
N PHE A 79 -10.70 10.35 -3.45
CA PHE A 79 -11.79 9.47 -3.03
C PHE A 79 -11.36 8.48 -1.95
N PHE A 80 -10.12 7.98 -2.01
CA PHE A 80 -9.60 6.98 -1.07
C PHE A 80 -8.55 7.50 -0.10
N TYR A 81 -8.28 8.81 -0.08
CA TYR A 81 -7.37 9.46 0.88
C TYR A 81 -5.99 8.79 0.92
N CYS A 82 -5.49 8.36 -0.23
CA CYS A 82 -4.20 7.70 -0.36
C CYS A 82 -3.12 8.73 -0.69
N ASN A 83 -1.98 8.62 -0.02
CA ASN A 83 -0.74 9.12 -0.58
C ASN A 83 -0.12 8.06 -1.50
N ILE A 84 0.73 8.47 -2.44
CA ILE A 84 1.32 7.57 -3.43
C ILE A 84 2.83 7.80 -3.48
N CYS A 85 3.57 6.72 -3.26
CA CYS A 85 5.00 6.67 -3.55
C CYS A 85 5.22 6.01 -4.91
N CYS A 86 5.78 6.77 -5.84
CA CYS A 86 6.07 6.35 -7.21
C CYS A 86 7.47 5.74 -7.31
N ASN A 87 7.78 5.12 -8.44
CA ASN A 87 9.11 4.62 -8.79
C ASN A 87 9.72 3.70 -7.73
N SER A 88 8.88 2.88 -7.11
CA SER A 88 9.27 1.95 -6.06
C SER A 88 9.65 0.58 -6.58
N SER A 89 10.27 -0.23 -5.73
CA SER A 89 10.64 -1.62 -6.06
C SER A 89 9.47 -2.62 -5.92
N SER A 90 8.32 -2.17 -5.41
CA SER A 90 7.15 -3.02 -5.21
C SER A 90 5.82 -2.28 -5.32
N ASN A 91 4.77 -3.05 -5.64
CA ASN A 91 3.38 -2.64 -5.57
C ASN A 91 2.76 -3.09 -4.24
N LYS A 92 2.33 -2.15 -3.40
CA LYS A 92 1.63 -2.43 -2.14
C LYS A 92 0.76 -1.27 -1.67
N ILE A 93 -0.15 -1.56 -0.75
CA ILE A 93 -0.88 -0.55 0.02
C ILE A 93 -0.75 -0.80 1.51
N ILE A 94 -0.50 0.27 2.27
CA ILE A 94 -0.63 0.33 3.71
C ILE A 94 -1.99 0.94 4.02
N SER A 95 -2.88 0.13 4.58
CA SER A 95 -4.26 0.51 4.89
C SER A 95 -4.37 1.42 6.13
N TYR A 96 -5.59 1.90 6.42
CA TYR A 96 -5.84 2.68 7.63
C TYR A 96 -5.47 1.95 8.93
N SER A 97 -5.58 0.62 8.98
CA SER A 97 -5.16 -0.17 10.16
C SER A 97 -3.64 -0.27 10.30
N GLY A 98 -2.88 0.12 9.28
CA GLY A 98 -1.45 -0.16 9.17
C GLY A 98 -1.14 -1.52 8.54
N LYS A 99 -2.14 -2.35 8.22
CA LYS A 99 -1.91 -3.61 7.52
C LYS A 99 -1.44 -3.34 6.08
N GLU A 100 -0.37 -4.03 5.69
CA GLU A 100 0.16 -4.02 4.34
C GLU A 100 -0.47 -5.12 3.48
N TYR A 101 -0.69 -4.81 2.20
CA TYR A 101 -1.15 -5.75 1.18
C TYR A 101 -0.26 -5.61 -0.04
N LEU A 102 0.37 -6.71 -0.44
CA LEU A 102 1.29 -6.79 -1.58
C LEU A 102 0.50 -7.17 -2.84
N PHE A 103 0.95 -6.65 -3.98
CA PHE A 103 0.44 -6.97 -5.31
C PHE A 103 1.60 -7.39 -6.21
N ASP A 104 1.26 -8.01 -7.34
CA ASP A 104 2.27 -8.35 -8.34
C ASP A 104 2.87 -7.07 -8.95
N ASN A 105 4.19 -7.07 -9.11
CA ASN A 105 4.95 -5.97 -9.70
C ASN A 105 4.81 -5.91 -11.23
N SER A 106 4.40 -7.01 -11.88
CA SER A 106 4.22 -7.06 -13.33
C SER A 106 2.87 -6.54 -13.81
N LEU A 107 1.99 -6.11 -12.90
CA LEU A 107 0.68 -5.57 -13.26
C LEU A 107 0.81 -4.31 -14.11
N SER A 108 -0.17 -4.10 -15.00
CA SER A 108 -0.38 -2.79 -15.60
C SER A 108 -0.97 -1.82 -14.57
N ILE A 109 -0.82 -0.51 -14.77
CA ILE A 109 -1.45 0.47 -13.87
C ILE A 109 -2.97 0.34 -13.80
N SER A 110 -3.62 -0.05 -14.91
CA SER A 110 -5.07 -0.28 -14.94
C SER A 110 -5.45 -1.44 -14.04
N THR A 111 -4.80 -2.60 -14.21
CA THR A 111 -5.08 -3.80 -13.41
C THR A 111 -4.75 -3.59 -11.94
N PHE A 112 -3.60 -2.98 -11.63
CA PHE A 112 -3.22 -2.64 -10.27
C PHE A 112 -4.25 -1.71 -9.61
N SER A 113 -4.74 -0.70 -10.34
CA SER A 113 -5.74 0.22 -9.82
C SER A 113 -7.09 -0.45 -9.59
N GLU A 114 -7.53 -1.33 -10.48
CA GLU A 114 -8.75 -2.11 -10.30
C GLU A 114 -8.67 -3.04 -9.08
N GLU A 115 -7.54 -3.74 -8.90
CA GLU A 115 -7.30 -4.58 -7.74
C GLU A 115 -7.25 -3.77 -6.44
N LEU A 116 -6.62 -2.59 -6.45
CA LEU A 116 -6.62 -1.67 -5.31
C LEU A 116 -8.03 -1.21 -4.95
N ILE A 117 -8.83 -0.78 -5.93
CA ILE A 117 -10.21 -0.33 -5.72
C ILE A 117 -11.05 -1.48 -5.15
N ASN A 118 -10.91 -2.69 -5.68
CA ASN A 118 -11.62 -3.88 -5.18
C ASN A 118 -11.20 -4.22 -3.74
N LEU A 119 -9.90 -4.22 -3.46
CA LEU A 119 -9.38 -4.46 -2.12
C LEU A 119 -9.91 -3.42 -1.13
N ILE A 120 -9.78 -2.13 -1.44
CA ILE A 120 -10.24 -1.04 -0.57
C ILE A 120 -11.77 -1.12 -0.40
N GLY A 121 -12.51 -1.33 -1.50
CA GLY A 121 -13.96 -1.45 -1.51
C GLY A 121 -14.49 -2.64 -0.70
N SER A 122 -13.70 -3.69 -0.52
CA SER A 122 -14.04 -4.82 0.36
C SER A 122 -13.89 -4.51 1.86
N MET A 123 -13.20 -3.41 2.22
CA MET A 123 -13.01 -2.99 3.61
C MET A 123 -14.19 -2.14 4.09
N SER A 124 -14.50 -2.18 5.38
CA SER A 124 -15.68 -1.50 5.95
C SER A 124 -15.73 0.03 5.71
N ILE A 125 -14.59 0.71 5.77
CA ILE A 125 -14.49 2.16 5.50
C ILE A 125 -14.36 2.41 4.00
N GLY A 126 -13.56 1.59 3.32
CA GLY A 126 -13.32 1.73 1.89
C GLY A 126 -14.54 1.41 1.02
N SER A 127 -15.49 0.61 1.50
CA SER A 127 -16.76 0.35 0.81
C SER A 127 -17.59 1.62 0.63
N LYS A 128 -17.66 2.47 1.66
CA LYS A 128 -18.34 3.78 1.60
C LYS A 128 -17.62 4.77 0.70
N GLU A 129 -16.29 4.76 0.74
CA GLU A 129 -15.45 5.58 -0.16
C GLU A 129 -15.65 5.14 -1.62
N ASN A 130 -15.74 3.84 -1.88
CA ASN A 130 -15.99 3.26 -3.20
C ASN A 130 -17.41 3.54 -3.70
N GLU A 131 -18.41 3.50 -2.83
CA GLU A 131 -19.79 3.92 -3.17
C GLU A 131 -19.81 5.37 -3.65
N LYS A 132 -19.19 6.29 -2.89
CA LYS A 132 -19.06 7.71 -3.29
C LYS A 132 -18.34 7.87 -4.63
N LEU A 133 -17.27 7.10 -4.87
CA LEU A 133 -16.58 7.09 -6.16
C LEU A 133 -17.53 6.68 -7.28
N ARG A 134 -18.21 5.53 -7.13
CA ARG A 134 -19.12 4.99 -8.15
C ARG A 134 -20.27 5.95 -8.46
N ASP A 135 -20.84 6.59 -7.45
CA ASP A 135 -21.88 7.60 -7.63
C ASP A 135 -21.36 8.79 -8.43
N THR A 136 -20.14 9.25 -8.11
CA THR A 136 -19.48 10.37 -8.81
C THR A 136 -19.18 10.04 -10.27
N LEU A 137 -18.80 8.79 -10.55
CA LEU A 137 -18.51 8.31 -11.91
C LEU A 137 -19.78 7.99 -12.72
N GLY A 138 -20.98 8.09 -12.14
CA GLY A 138 -22.21 7.65 -12.78
C GLY A 138 -22.27 6.14 -13.00
N MET A 139 -21.55 5.38 -12.18
CA MET A 139 -21.50 3.91 -12.15
C MET A 139 -22.41 3.31 -11.07
N GLY A 140 -23.27 4.14 -10.45
CA GLY A 140 -24.37 3.74 -9.58
C GLY A 140 -25.48 3.05 -10.40
N LYS A 141 -26.15 2.08 -9.78
CA LYS A 141 -27.11 1.13 -10.37
C LYS A 141 -28.08 1.71 -11.40
#